data_AF-A0A933XSH7-F1
#
_entry.id   AF-A0A933XSH7-F1
#
_cell.length_a   1.000
_cell.length_b   1.000
_cell.length_c   1.000
_cell.angle_alpha   90.00
_cell.angle_beta   90.00
_cell.angle_gamma   90.00
#
_symmetry.space_group_name_H-M   'P 1'
#
loop_
_entity.id
_entity.type
_entity.pdbx_description
1 polymer ?
#
loop_
_entity_poly.entity_id
_entity_poly.type
_entity_poly.pdbx_seq_one_letter_code
_entity_poly.pdbx_strand_id
1 'polypeptide(L)'
;MSGKKKGGPCVECGRKVSSLPTTVEYRGQEVHLFDPVACVDCLRELCEKYSTVCANCGGPIPPFSHVGVLKGDRGERHLVHMSAACSTAGSAFHGYWGKGGLSRFLEIEAC
;
A
#
# COMPACT_ATOMS: atom_id res chain seq x y z
N MET A 1 -22.52 -1.19 12.62
CA MET A 1 -23.11 -0.68 11.37
C MET A 1 -21.98 -0.20 10.46
N SER A 2 -21.46 -1.04 9.56
CA SER A 2 -20.38 -0.65 8.64
C SER A 2 -20.96 0.17 7.49
N GLY A 3 -20.74 1.49 7.52
CA GLY A 3 -21.20 2.43 6.50
C GLY A 3 -20.45 2.24 5.18
N LYS A 4 -20.99 1.41 4.28
CA LYS A 4 -20.52 1.34 2.89
C LYS A 4 -20.83 2.68 2.21
N LYS A 5 -19.79 3.45 1.86
CA LYS A 5 -19.96 4.63 0.99
C LYS A 5 -20.24 4.15 -0.43
N LYS A 6 -21.17 4.82 -1.12
CA LYS A 6 -21.41 4.60 -2.56
C LYS A 6 -20.13 4.97 -3.32
N GLY A 7 -19.60 4.03 -4.11
CA GLY A 7 -18.39 4.24 -4.90
C GLY A 7 -18.62 5.12 -6.12
N GLY A 8 -17.55 5.76 -6.59
CA GLY A 8 -17.49 6.51 -7.85
C GLY A 8 -17.11 5.62 -9.05
N PRO A 9 -16.81 6.23 -10.21
CA PRO A 9 -16.20 5.49 -11.32
C PRO A 9 -14.78 5.04 -10.94
N CYS A 10 -14.41 3.85 -11.39
CA CYS A 10 -13.06 3.32 -11.26
C CYS A 10 -12.08 4.22 -12.01
N VAL A 11 -11.00 4.64 -11.36
CA VAL A 11 -9.99 5.51 -11.96
C VAL A 11 -9.18 4.84 -13.08
N GLU A 12 -9.14 3.51 -13.11
CA GLU A 12 -8.40 2.75 -14.14
C GLU A 12 -9.24 2.48 -15.39
N CYS A 13 -10.49 2.03 -15.23
CA CYS A 13 -11.32 1.55 -16.35
C CYS A 13 -12.67 2.27 -16.51
N GLY A 14 -12.99 3.23 -15.65
CA GLY A 14 -14.25 3.99 -15.68
C GLY A 14 -15.50 3.23 -15.20
N ARG A 15 -15.43 1.91 -14.97
CA ARG A 15 -16.56 1.12 -14.47
C ARG A 15 -17.03 1.62 -13.10
N LYS A 16 -18.34 1.64 -12.87
CA LYS A 16 -18.93 2.08 -11.59
C LYS A 16 -18.59 1.10 -10.47
N VAL A 17 -17.98 1.59 -9.39
CA VAL A 17 -17.70 0.80 -8.19
C VAL A 17 -18.92 0.86 -7.27
N SER A 18 -19.46 -0.30 -6.90
CA SER A 18 -20.71 -0.39 -6.12
C SER A 18 -20.57 0.08 -4.68
N SER A 19 -19.40 -0.13 -4.07
CA SER A 19 -19.15 0.19 -2.66
C SER A 19 -17.66 0.40 -2.39
N LEU A 20 -17.36 1.30 -1.45
CA LEU A 20 -16.03 1.47 -0.87
C LEU A 20 -15.99 0.94 0.58
N PRO A 21 -14.84 0.42 1.03
CA PRO A 21 -13.62 0.20 0.26
C PRO A 21 -13.81 -0.92 -0.77
N THR A 22 -13.00 -0.89 -1.82
CA THR A 22 -12.81 -2.07 -2.67
C THR A 22 -11.90 -3.03 -1.92
N THR A 23 -12.40 -4.22 -1.63
CA THR A 23 -11.64 -5.26 -0.95
C THR A 23 -11.23 -6.35 -1.93
N VAL A 24 -9.97 -6.76 -1.89
CA VAL A 24 -9.47 -7.94 -2.62
C VAL A 24 -8.57 -8.77 -1.73
N GLU A 25 -8.60 -10.08 -1.89
CA GLU A 25 -7.55 -10.95 -1.38
C GLU A 25 -6.41 -11.02 -2.41
N TYR A 26 -5.18 -10.77 -1.95
CA TYR A 26 -3.96 -10.80 -2.75
C TYR A 26 -2.86 -11.54 -1.99
N ARG A 27 -2.40 -12.68 -2.51
CA ARG A 27 -1.33 -13.52 -1.93
C ARG A 27 -1.53 -13.79 -0.42
N GLY A 28 -2.76 -14.11 -0.01
CA GLY A 28 -3.11 -14.39 1.39
C GLY A 28 -3.28 -13.16 2.28
N GLN A 29 -3.29 -11.96 1.70
CA GLN A 29 -3.52 -10.69 2.40
C GLN A 29 -4.84 -10.06 1.95
N GLU A 30 -5.64 -9.57 2.90
CA GLU A 30 -6.84 -8.77 2.57
C GLU A 30 -6.44 -7.31 2.37
N VAL A 31 -6.68 -6.78 1.17
CA VAL A 31 -6.35 -5.40 0.77
C VAL A 31 -7.62 -4.59 0.70
N HIS A 32 -7.68 -3.49 1.46
CA HIS A 32 -8.81 -2.56 1.47
C HIS A 32 -8.39 -1.22 0.87
N LEU A 33 -8.93 -0.89 -0.30
CA LEU A 33 -8.66 0.39 -0.97
C LEU A 33 -9.85 1.33 -0.86
N PHE A 34 -9.65 2.45 -0.16
CA PHE A 34 -10.64 3.54 -0.06
C PHE A 34 -10.43 4.63 -1.10
N ASP A 35 -9.16 4.95 -1.36
CA ASP A 35 -8.73 5.96 -2.33
C ASP A 35 -7.37 5.54 -2.92
N PRO A 36 -7.18 5.60 -4.25
CA PRO A 36 -8.16 5.97 -5.26
C PRO A 36 -9.29 4.93 -5.44
N VAL A 37 -10.41 5.32 -6.04
CA VAL A 37 -11.52 4.40 -6.35
C VAL A 37 -11.12 3.45 -7.49
N ALA A 38 -10.82 2.19 -7.17
CA ALA A 38 -10.56 1.14 -8.17
C ALA A 38 -11.58 0.01 -8.05
N CYS A 39 -12.00 -0.61 -9.15
CA CYS A 39 -12.82 -1.83 -9.08
C CYS A 39 -11.97 -3.04 -8.67
N VAL A 40 -12.61 -4.15 -8.30
CA VAL A 40 -11.94 -5.39 -7.85
C VAL A 40 -10.91 -5.88 -8.87
N ASP A 41 -11.28 -5.95 -10.15
CA ASP A 41 -10.40 -6.45 -11.20
C ASP A 41 -9.16 -5.56 -11.36
N CYS A 42 -9.37 -4.24 -11.46
CA CYS A 42 -8.27 -3.29 -11.60
C CYS A 42 -7.39 -3.25 -10.34
N LEU A 43 -7.97 -3.39 -9.14
CA LEU A 43 -7.17 -3.45 -7.92
C LEU A 43 -6.26 -4.69 -7.90
N ARG A 44 -6.76 -5.85 -8.34
CA ARG A 44 -5.93 -7.06 -8.48
C ARG A 44 -4.80 -6.87 -9.48
N GLU A 45 -5.08 -6.31 -10.65
CA GLU A 45 -4.05 -6.01 -11.66
C GLU A 45 -3.00 -5.03 -11.14
N LEU A 46 -3.43 -4.00 -10.41
CA LEU A 46 -2.51 -3.05 -9.77
C LEU A 46 -1.64 -3.75 -8.72
N CYS A 47 -2.20 -4.67 -7.93
CA CYS A 47 -1.44 -5.46 -6.98
C CYS A 47 -0.39 -6.32 -7.70
N GLU A 48 -0.75 -7.06 -8.75
CA GLU A 48 0.23 -7.89 -9.49
C GLU A 48 1.35 -7.04 -10.11
N LYS A 49 1.01 -5.85 -10.63
CA LYS A 49 1.97 -5.02 -11.37
C LYS A 49 2.87 -4.16 -10.47
N TYR A 50 2.32 -3.67 -9.35
CA TYR A 50 2.96 -2.62 -8.55
C TYR A 50 3.23 -3.02 -7.11
N SER A 51 2.86 -4.23 -6.67
CA SER A 51 3.28 -4.68 -5.35
C SER A 51 4.79 -4.83 -5.30
N THR A 52 5.34 -4.53 -4.13
CA THR A 52 6.76 -4.74 -3.81
C THR A 52 6.89 -5.73 -2.66
N VAL A 53 8.12 -6.09 -2.29
CA VAL A 53 8.39 -7.06 -1.23
C VAL A 53 8.87 -6.31 0.01
N CYS A 54 8.30 -6.65 1.17
CA CYS A 54 8.77 -6.17 2.45
C CYS A 54 10.16 -6.74 2.74
N ALA A 55 11.13 -5.87 2.95
CA ALA A 55 12.51 -6.28 3.20
C ALA A 55 12.71 -7.02 4.54
N ASN A 56 11.76 -6.90 5.48
CA ASN A 56 11.84 -7.56 6.78
C ASN A 56 11.19 -8.95 6.80
N CYS A 57 9.94 -9.08 6.32
CA CYS A 57 9.19 -10.34 6.41
C CYS A 57 9.06 -11.09 5.08
N GLY A 58 9.52 -10.52 3.96
CA GLY A 58 9.37 -11.10 2.62
C GLY A 58 7.93 -11.08 2.07
N GLY A 59 6.95 -10.58 2.83
CA GLY A 59 5.56 -10.50 2.41
C GLY A 59 5.30 -9.40 1.37
N PRO A 60 4.23 -9.50 0.57
CA PRO A 60 3.88 -8.47 -0.39
C PRO A 60 3.45 -7.17 0.30
N ILE A 61 3.87 -6.03 -0.26
CA ILE A 61 3.38 -4.70 0.05
C ILE A 61 2.54 -4.26 -1.16
N PRO A 62 1.20 -4.24 -1.04
CA PRO A 62 0.30 -3.78 -2.10
C PRO A 62 0.53 -2.31 -2.46
N PRO A 63 0.19 -1.86 -3.68
CA PRO A 63 0.13 -0.45 -4.00
C PRO A 63 -0.87 0.27 -3.08
N PHE A 64 -0.70 1.58 -2.96
CA PHE A 64 -1.47 2.47 -2.10
C PHE A 64 -1.32 2.20 -0.59
N SER A 65 -0.20 1.59 -0.19
CA SER A 65 0.09 1.27 1.21
C SER A 65 1.00 2.31 1.85
N HIS A 66 0.76 2.60 3.13
CA HIS A 66 1.76 3.24 3.98
C HIS A 66 2.89 2.26 4.25
N VAL A 67 4.13 2.74 4.11
CA VAL A 67 5.34 1.93 4.24
C VAL A 67 6.35 2.63 5.14
N GLY A 68 7.08 1.83 5.91
CA GLY A 68 8.33 2.26 6.52
C GLY A 68 9.44 2.17 5.47
N VAL A 69 10.45 3.01 5.60
CA VAL A 69 11.60 3.04 4.70
C VAL A 69 12.88 2.93 5.51
N LEU A 70 13.67 1.90 5.20
CA LEU A 70 14.99 1.67 5.76
C LEU A 70 16.05 2.16 4.75
N LYS A 71 17.04 2.90 5.23
CA LYS A 71 18.22 3.27 4.42
C LYS A 71 19.22 2.12 4.51
N GLY A 72 19.58 1.53 3.37
CA GLY A 72 20.68 0.59 3.26
C GLY A 72 22.04 1.29 3.17
N ASP A 73 23.11 0.52 3.34
CA ASP A 73 24.49 1.03 3.48
C ASP A 73 25.01 1.81 2.26
N ARG A 74 24.38 1.63 1.08
CA ARG A 74 24.76 2.29 -0.18
C ARG A 74 23.74 3.35 -0.63
N GLY A 75 22.88 3.82 0.28
CA GLY A 75 21.80 4.75 -0.04
C GLY A 75 20.59 4.08 -0.70
N GLU A 76 20.58 2.74 -0.75
CA GLU A 76 19.42 1.95 -1.14
C GLU A 76 18.25 2.19 -0.17
N ARG A 77 17.02 2.10 -0.69
CA ARG A 77 15.81 2.28 0.11
C ARG A 77 15.04 0.98 0.12
N HIS A 78 14.94 0.38 1.28
CA HIS A 78 14.19 -0.84 1.47
C HIS A 78 12.84 -0.51 2.10
N LEU A 79 11.78 -1.08 1.54
CA LEU A 79 10.42 -0.84 2.00
C LEU A 79 10.01 -1.93 2.98
N VAL A 80 9.35 -1.53 4.07
CA VAL A 80 8.83 -2.45 5.07
C VAL A 80 7.36 -2.14 5.37
N HIS A 81 6.61 -3.14 5.80
CA HIS A 81 5.25 -2.93 6.27
C HIS A 81 5.21 -1.97 7.47
N MET A 82 4.19 -1.13 7.51
CA MET A 82 3.83 -0.33 8.69
C MET A 82 3.07 -1.17 9.72
N SER A 83 3.74 -2.16 10.30
CA SER A 83 3.18 -3.03 11.35
C SER A 83 4.19 -3.17 12.49
N ALA A 84 3.73 -3.45 13.71
CA ALA A 84 4.63 -3.61 14.86
C ALA A 84 5.74 -4.67 14.63
N ALA A 85 5.47 -5.70 13.82
CA ALA A 85 6.43 -6.74 13.49
C ALA A 85 7.49 -6.32 12.45
N CYS A 86 7.23 -5.29 11.64
CA CYS A 86 8.13 -4.83 10.57
C CYS A 86 8.70 -3.42 10.80
N SER A 87 8.02 -2.58 11.58
CA SER A 87 8.42 -1.21 11.91
C SER A 87 9.42 -1.15 13.07
N THR A 88 9.51 -2.19 13.90
CA THR A 88 10.53 -2.32 14.96
C THR A 88 11.95 -2.46 14.42
N ALA A 89 12.12 -2.69 13.12
CA ALA A 89 13.41 -2.67 12.43
C ALA A 89 13.98 -1.25 12.20
N GLY A 90 13.41 -0.20 12.81
CA GLY A 90 14.02 1.14 12.81
C GLY A 90 13.70 1.98 11.58
N SER A 91 12.46 1.97 11.10
CA SER A 91 12.05 2.92 10.06
C SER A 91 11.98 4.35 10.62
N ALA A 92 13.12 5.05 10.58
CA ALA A 92 13.20 6.50 10.84
C ALA A 92 12.44 7.32 9.78
N PHE A 93 12.02 6.67 8.68
CA PHE A 93 11.34 7.29 7.55
C PHE A 93 10.05 6.57 7.21
N HIS A 94 9.04 7.36 6.85
CA HIS A 94 7.73 6.90 6.43
C HIS A 94 7.43 7.38 5.02
N GLY A 95 6.69 6.60 4.26
CA GLY A 95 6.27 6.95 2.91
C GLY A 95 4.97 6.29 2.49
N TYR A 96 4.57 6.60 1.27
CA TYR A 96 3.41 6.03 0.61
C TYR A 96 3.84 5.36 -0.68
N TRP A 97 3.63 4.05 -0.75
CA TRP A 97 3.91 3.24 -1.93
C TRP A 97 2.72 3.31 -2.89
N GLY A 98 2.87 3.98 -4.03
CA GLY A 98 1.82 4.12 -5.05
C GLY A 98 1.92 3.06 -6.15
N LYS A 99 1.73 3.47 -7.41
CA LYS A 99 1.91 2.61 -8.59
C LYS A 99 3.39 2.46 -8.96
N GLY A 100 4.15 1.74 -8.13
CA GLY A 100 5.57 1.45 -8.38
C GLY A 100 6.53 2.58 -7.98
N GLY A 101 6.06 3.56 -7.21
CA GLY A 101 6.86 4.69 -6.75
C GLY A 101 6.60 5.05 -5.30
N LEU A 102 7.67 5.40 -4.58
CA LEU A 102 7.61 5.91 -3.22
C LEU A 102 7.37 7.42 -3.24
N SER A 103 6.36 7.88 -2.51
CA SER A 103 6.01 9.30 -2.37
C SER A 103 5.85 9.66 -0.89
N ARG A 104 5.73 10.97 -0.58
CA ARG A 104 5.53 11.50 0.78
C ARG A 104 6.55 10.95 1.80
N PHE A 105 7.80 10.94 1.39
CA PHE A 105 8.92 10.52 2.23
C PHE A 105 9.15 11.56 3.34
N LEU A 106 8.88 11.18 4.59
CA LEU A 106 9.01 12.02 5.77
C LEU A 106 9.92 11.32 6.79
N GLU A 107 10.91 12.04 7.29
CA GLU A 107 11.70 11.66 8.45
C GLU A 107 10.88 11.96 9.70
N ILE A 108 10.75 11.00 10.62
CA ILE A 108 10.24 11.30 11.95
C ILE A 108 11.46 11.64 12.79
N GLU A 109 11.61 12.92 13.17
CA GLU A 109 12.59 13.29 14.20
C GLU A 109 12.27 12.49 15.46
N ALA A 110 13.26 11.69 15.89
CA ALA A 110 13.21 11.06 17.19
C ALA A 110 13.25 12.18 18.24
N CYS A 111 12.18 12.30 19.03
CA CYS A 111 12.12 13.14 20.23
C CYS A 111 12.86 12.46 21.38
#